data_AF-A0A348P555-F1
#
_entry.id   AF-A0A348P555-F1
#
_cell.length_a   1.000
_cell.length_b   1.000
_cell.length_c   1.000
_cell.angle_alpha   90.00
_cell.angle_beta   90.00
_cell.angle_gamma   90.00
#
_symmetry.space_group_name_H-M   'P 1'
#
loop_
_entity.id
_entity.type
_entity.pdbx_description
1 polymer ?
#
loop_
_entity_poly.entity_id
_entity_poly.type
_entity_poly.pdbx_seq_one_letter_code
_entity_poly.pdbx_strand_id
1 'polypeptide(L)'
;IEKMAAITPTDKPYLKMSVFDTWKARFPWLLLLMVSATFTGKIIQSFESALQAQIVLTSFIPMLMDTGGNCGGQASVTIIRGLSLGDIEYRDVFKVIWKEFRVAFLCGITLAVANFIKLMLFDKVGIMVSLTVCATMIITIICAKFVGSTLPILAKRVGFDPAVMASPFITTIVDAISLVVYFKVAGLILGV
;
A
#
# COMPACT_ATOMS: atom_id res chain seq x y z
N ILE A 1 -11.65 -11.56 10.51
CA ILE A 1 -11.09 -10.26 10.96
C ILE A 1 -9.65 -10.44 11.45
N GLU A 2 -9.35 -11.35 12.38
CA GLU A 2 -7.98 -11.55 12.90
C GLU A 2 -6.92 -11.86 11.83
N LYS A 3 -7.22 -12.76 10.88
CA LYS A 3 -6.34 -13.04 9.74
C LYS A 3 -6.00 -11.79 8.93
N MET A 4 -6.93 -10.83 8.86
CA MET A 4 -6.73 -9.60 8.10
C MET A 4 -5.70 -8.66 8.71
N ALA A 5 -5.41 -8.83 10.00
CA ALA A 5 -4.40 -8.09 10.74
C ALA A 5 -3.10 -8.88 10.91
N ALA A 6 -2.89 -9.95 10.13
CA ALA A 6 -1.78 -10.90 10.28
C ALA A 6 -1.69 -11.46 11.71
N ILE A 7 -2.83 -11.96 12.22
CA ILE A 7 -2.92 -12.66 13.50
C ILE A 7 -3.42 -14.08 13.22
N THR A 8 -2.72 -15.07 13.75
CA THR A 8 -3.20 -16.46 13.72
C THR A 8 -4.44 -16.57 14.60
N PRO A 9 -5.61 -16.99 14.06
CA PRO A 9 -6.84 -17.05 14.83
C PRO A 9 -6.72 -17.98 16.03
N THR A 10 -7.34 -17.59 17.14
CA THR A 10 -7.37 -18.41 18.37
C THR A 10 -8.81 -18.57 18.85
N ASP A 11 -9.18 -19.79 19.28
CA ASP A 11 -10.54 -20.09 19.74
C ASP A 11 -10.84 -19.57 21.17
N LYS A 12 -9.82 -19.06 21.87
CA LYS A 12 -9.93 -18.52 23.23
C LYS A 12 -10.29 -17.03 23.17
N PRO A 13 -11.26 -16.55 23.99
CA PRO A 13 -11.51 -15.13 24.15
C PRO A 13 -10.24 -14.37 24.56
N TYR A 14 -10.06 -13.14 24.09
CA TYR A 14 -8.83 -12.35 24.30
C TYR A 14 -8.35 -12.30 25.75
N LEU A 15 -9.24 -11.96 26.71
CA LEU A 15 -8.89 -11.88 28.14
C LEU A 15 -8.57 -13.25 28.78
N LYS A 16 -8.87 -14.36 28.09
CA LYS A 16 -8.53 -15.72 28.51
C LYS A 16 -7.25 -16.23 27.84
N MET A 17 -6.68 -15.50 26.89
CA MET A 17 -5.38 -15.82 26.31
C MET A 17 -4.29 -15.35 27.27
N SER A 18 -3.29 -16.22 27.52
CA SER A 18 -2.11 -15.78 28.22
C SER A 18 -1.32 -14.79 27.35
N VAL A 19 -0.45 -13.99 27.99
CA VAL A 19 0.47 -13.10 27.27
C VAL A 19 1.30 -13.90 26.25
N PHE A 20 1.73 -15.11 26.62
CA PHE A 20 2.52 -15.98 25.76
C PHE A 20 1.73 -16.53 24.56
N ASP A 21 0.46 -16.88 24.74
CA ASP A 21 -0.42 -17.31 23.64
C ASP A 21 -0.58 -16.17 22.62
N THR A 22 -0.82 -14.95 23.11
CA THR A 22 -0.97 -13.76 22.25
C THR A 22 0.32 -13.43 21.52
N TRP A 23 1.47 -13.52 22.20
CA TRP A 23 2.78 -13.33 21.59
C TRP A 23 3.04 -14.37 20.48
N LYS A 24 2.79 -15.67 20.74
CA LYS A 24 2.95 -16.73 19.72
C LYS A 24 2.06 -16.53 18.50
N ALA A 25 0.85 -16.01 18.68
CA ALA A 25 -0.08 -15.76 17.57
C ALA A 25 0.34 -14.59 16.67
N ARG A 26 1.16 -13.65 17.17
CA ARG A 26 1.57 -12.41 16.47
C ARG A 26 3.03 -12.42 16.02
N PHE A 27 3.94 -12.94 16.85
CA PHE A 27 5.38 -12.85 16.64
C PHE A 27 5.84 -13.39 15.27
N PRO A 28 5.39 -14.55 14.79
CA PRO A 28 5.80 -15.05 13.47
C PRO A 28 5.42 -14.09 12.33
N TRP A 29 4.23 -13.49 12.40
CA TRP A 29 3.77 -12.52 11.41
C TRP A 29 4.55 -11.21 11.50
N LEU A 30 4.76 -10.68 12.72
CA LEU A 30 5.55 -9.48 12.92
C LEU A 30 7.00 -9.66 12.45
N LEU A 31 7.60 -10.83 12.71
CA LEU A 31 8.94 -11.16 12.25
C LEU A 31 9.00 -11.23 10.72
N LEU A 32 8.01 -11.85 10.08
CA LEU A 32 7.90 -11.91 8.63
C LEU A 32 7.81 -10.50 8.03
N LEU A 33 6.94 -9.65 8.59
CA LEU A 33 6.74 -8.27 8.13
C LEU A 33 7.99 -7.41 8.34
N MET A 34 8.71 -7.61 9.45
CA MET A 34 9.99 -6.93 9.70
C MET A 34 11.06 -7.34 8.67
N VAL A 35 11.17 -8.63 8.38
CA VAL A 35 12.12 -9.12 7.35
C VAL A 35 11.73 -8.58 5.98
N SER A 36 10.43 -8.57 5.64
CA SER A 36 9.98 -8.06 4.34
C SER A 36 10.21 -6.54 4.20
N ALA A 37 10.12 -5.76 5.28
CA ALA A 37 10.46 -4.34 5.29
C ALA A 37 11.94 -4.06 4.94
N THR A 38 12.84 -5.04 5.11
CA THR A 38 14.25 -4.90 4.71
C THR A 38 14.38 -4.68 3.20
N PHE A 39 13.48 -5.24 2.38
CA PHE A 39 13.49 -5.03 0.93
C PHE A 39 13.15 -3.58 0.58
N THR A 40 12.17 -2.98 1.26
CA THR A 40 11.83 -1.55 1.16
C THR A 40 13.05 -0.68 1.51
N GLY A 41 13.78 -1.02 2.58
CA GLY A 41 15.03 -0.33 2.95
C GLY A 41 16.11 -0.41 1.87
N LYS A 42 16.27 -1.57 1.21
CA LYS A 42 17.20 -1.73 0.09
C LYS A 42 16.81 -0.91 -1.14
N ILE A 43 15.51 -0.74 -1.41
CA ILE A 43 15.05 0.14 -2.50
C ILE A 43 15.44 1.59 -2.19
N ILE A 44 15.25 2.07 -0.96
CA ILE A 44 15.69 3.42 -0.58
C ILE A 44 17.21 3.57 -0.78
N GLN A 45 18.00 2.58 -0.34
CA GLN A 45 19.46 2.59 -0.52
C GLN A 45 19.87 2.65 -2.00
N SER A 46 19.16 1.97 -2.90
CA SER A 46 19.48 2.02 -4.34
C SER A 46 19.23 3.40 -4.97
N PHE A 47 18.51 4.29 -4.29
CA PHE A 47 18.25 5.66 -4.72
C PHE A 47 18.94 6.71 -3.82
N GLU A 48 19.99 6.33 -3.09
CA GLU A 48 20.73 7.22 -2.21
C GLU A 48 21.27 8.46 -2.95
N SER A 49 21.79 8.30 -4.17
CA SER A 49 22.28 9.43 -4.97
C SER A 49 21.19 10.46 -5.27
N ALA A 50 19.97 10.01 -5.58
CA ALA A 50 18.83 10.91 -5.81
C ALA A 50 18.42 11.63 -4.52
N LEU A 51 18.48 10.96 -3.37
CA LEU A 51 18.22 11.55 -2.06
C LEU A 51 19.29 12.56 -1.64
N GLN A 52 20.56 12.31 -1.97
CA GLN A 52 21.64 13.28 -1.74
C GLN A 52 21.47 14.52 -2.64
N ALA A 53 21.04 14.34 -3.88
CA ALA A 53 20.74 15.45 -4.79
C ALA A 53 19.52 16.28 -4.34
N GLN A 54 18.51 15.63 -3.75
CA GLN A 54 17.31 16.31 -3.26
C GLN A 54 16.82 15.73 -1.92
N ILE A 55 17.40 16.22 -0.83
CA ILE A 55 17.17 15.72 0.55
C ILE A 55 15.69 15.81 0.94
N VAL A 56 14.97 16.84 0.48
CA VAL A 56 13.55 17.03 0.80
C VAL A 56 12.69 15.85 0.36
N LEU A 57 13.12 15.06 -0.64
CA LEU A 57 12.37 13.89 -1.10
C LEU A 57 12.16 12.86 0.02
N THR A 58 13.09 12.76 0.98
CA THR A 58 12.98 11.85 2.13
C THR A 58 11.73 12.09 2.96
N SER A 59 11.32 13.36 3.10
CA SER A 59 10.18 13.76 3.95
C SER A 59 8.83 13.29 3.42
N PHE A 60 8.75 12.95 2.12
CA PHE A 60 7.51 12.49 1.49
C PHE A 60 7.39 10.98 1.38
N ILE A 61 8.47 10.23 1.66
CA ILE A 61 8.48 8.77 1.61
C ILE A 61 7.37 8.18 2.51
N PRO A 62 7.26 8.54 3.80
CA PRO A 62 6.26 7.93 4.69
C PRO A 62 4.83 8.22 4.23
N MET A 63 4.55 9.45 3.78
CA MET A 63 3.22 9.86 3.32
C MET A 63 2.78 9.08 2.07
N LEU A 64 3.68 8.93 1.09
CA LEU A 64 3.38 8.21 -0.16
C LEU A 64 3.14 6.72 0.10
N MET A 65 3.99 6.10 0.92
CA MET A 65 3.85 4.71 1.34
C MET A 65 2.53 4.48 2.08
N ASP A 66 2.23 5.30 3.10
CA ASP A 66 1.01 5.17 3.89
C ASP A 66 -0.26 5.40 3.04
N THR A 67 -0.27 6.43 2.19
CA THR A 67 -1.40 6.70 1.28
C THR A 67 -1.64 5.52 0.34
N GLY A 68 -0.56 4.95 -0.23
CA GLY A 68 -0.63 3.75 -1.06
C GLY A 68 -1.20 2.56 -0.28
N GLY A 69 -0.60 2.23 0.87
CA GLY A 69 -1.02 1.11 1.73
C GLY A 69 -2.50 1.21 2.12
N ASN A 70 -2.94 2.39 2.55
CA ASN A 70 -4.34 2.65 2.91
C ASN A 70 -5.30 2.48 1.71
N CYS A 71 -4.93 2.98 0.53
CA CYS A 71 -5.74 2.80 -0.68
C CYS A 71 -5.86 1.33 -1.11
N GLY A 72 -4.75 0.58 -1.06
CA GLY A 72 -4.74 -0.86 -1.32
C GLY A 72 -5.52 -1.66 -0.28
N GLY A 73 -5.40 -1.29 0.99
CA GLY A 73 -6.17 -1.84 2.10
C GLY A 73 -7.67 -1.67 1.90
N GLN A 74 -8.13 -0.47 1.57
CA GLN A 74 -9.56 -0.20 1.30
C GLN A 74 -10.12 -1.05 0.14
N ALA A 75 -9.37 -1.16 -0.95
CA ALA A 75 -9.77 -2.00 -2.09
C ALA A 75 -9.86 -3.47 -1.66
N SER A 76 -8.84 -3.98 -0.98
CA SER A 76 -8.79 -5.40 -0.58
C SER A 76 -9.88 -5.80 0.41
N VAL A 77 -10.19 -4.97 1.41
CA VAL A 77 -11.29 -5.23 2.34
C VAL A 77 -12.62 -5.40 1.57
N THR A 78 -12.87 -4.53 0.60
CA THR A 78 -14.09 -4.57 -0.21
C THR A 78 -14.14 -5.82 -1.09
N ILE A 79 -13.02 -6.19 -1.72
CA ILE A 79 -12.93 -7.39 -2.56
C ILE A 79 -13.03 -8.67 -1.73
N ILE A 80 -12.31 -8.79 -0.62
CA ILE A 80 -12.39 -9.94 0.28
C ILE A 80 -13.83 -10.14 0.75
N ARG A 81 -14.52 -9.07 1.14
CA ARG A 81 -15.94 -9.15 1.52
C ARG A 81 -16.81 -9.65 0.36
N GLY A 82 -16.65 -9.11 -0.85
CA GLY A 82 -17.41 -9.56 -2.02
C GLY A 82 -17.12 -11.04 -2.36
N LEU A 83 -15.87 -11.48 -2.22
CA LEU A 83 -15.48 -12.88 -2.39
C LEU A 83 -16.10 -13.80 -1.33
N SER A 84 -16.25 -13.33 -0.08
CA SER A 84 -16.86 -14.08 1.03
C SER A 84 -18.38 -14.17 0.92
N LEU A 85 -19.04 -13.13 0.39
CA LEU A 85 -20.48 -13.10 0.18
C LEU A 85 -20.93 -13.81 -1.11
N GLY A 86 -19.99 -14.10 -2.02
CA GLY A 86 -20.29 -14.67 -3.34
C GLY A 86 -20.68 -13.64 -4.39
N ASP A 87 -20.64 -12.34 -4.06
CA ASP A 87 -20.93 -11.23 -4.98
C ASP A 87 -19.86 -11.04 -6.06
N ILE A 88 -18.64 -11.52 -5.79
CA ILE A 88 -17.49 -11.43 -6.69
C ILE A 88 -16.95 -12.83 -6.94
N GLU A 89 -16.76 -13.15 -8.21
CA GLU A 89 -16.09 -14.35 -8.65
C GLU A 89 -14.87 -14.04 -9.54
N TYR A 90 -14.07 -15.07 -9.84
CA TYR A 90 -12.89 -14.92 -10.68
C TYR A 90 -13.20 -14.35 -12.08
N ARG A 91 -14.37 -14.67 -12.65
CA ARG A 91 -14.81 -14.14 -13.95
C ARG A 91 -15.03 -12.62 -13.96
N ASP A 92 -15.20 -12.01 -12.79
CA ASP A 92 -15.44 -10.58 -12.66
C ASP A 92 -14.15 -9.76 -12.46
N VAL A 93 -12.97 -10.39 -12.44
CA VAL A 93 -11.66 -9.72 -12.25
C VAL A 93 -11.51 -8.48 -13.13
N PHE A 94 -11.81 -8.58 -14.43
CA PHE A 94 -11.69 -7.44 -15.33
C PHE A 94 -12.67 -6.31 -15.01
N LYS A 95 -13.91 -6.64 -14.61
CA LYS A 95 -14.91 -5.65 -14.20
C LYS A 95 -14.49 -4.96 -12.90
N VAL A 96 -13.94 -5.71 -11.96
CA VAL A 96 -13.40 -5.22 -10.69
C VAL A 96 -12.24 -4.27 -10.94
N ILE A 97 -11.23 -4.69 -11.72
CA ILE A 97 -10.07 -3.86 -12.09
C ILE A 97 -10.54 -2.57 -12.76
N TRP A 98 -11.47 -2.66 -13.71
CA TRP A 98 -11.98 -1.47 -14.41
C TRP A 98 -12.75 -0.51 -13.51
N LYS A 99 -13.52 -1.04 -12.54
CA LYS A 99 -14.17 -0.21 -11.53
C LYS A 99 -13.13 0.45 -10.62
N GLU A 100 -12.19 -0.31 -10.08
CA GLU A 100 -11.17 0.19 -9.16
C GLU A 100 -10.19 1.16 -9.83
N PHE A 101 -9.88 0.98 -11.12
CA PHE A 101 -9.08 1.95 -11.87
C PHE A 101 -9.73 3.33 -11.92
N ARG A 102 -11.04 3.39 -12.22
CA ARG A 102 -11.80 4.65 -12.24
C ARG A 102 -11.87 5.30 -10.86
N VAL A 103 -12.11 4.50 -9.81
CA VAL A 103 -12.09 4.97 -8.42
C VAL A 103 -10.69 5.50 -8.07
N ALA A 104 -9.63 4.77 -8.44
CA ALA A 104 -8.25 5.16 -8.20
C ALA A 104 -7.88 6.47 -8.89
N PHE A 105 -8.32 6.67 -10.12
CA PHE A 105 -8.07 7.91 -10.86
C PHE A 105 -8.73 9.11 -10.18
N LEU A 106 -10.00 8.97 -9.78
CA LEU A 106 -10.72 10.03 -9.06
C LEU A 106 -10.07 10.33 -7.70
N CYS A 107 -9.83 9.30 -6.88
CA CYS A 107 -9.13 9.46 -5.60
C CYS A 107 -7.74 10.06 -5.78
N GLY A 108 -6.99 9.60 -6.78
CA GLY A 108 -5.64 10.06 -7.10
C GLY A 108 -5.60 11.54 -7.43
N ILE A 109 -6.47 12.01 -8.32
CA ILE A 109 -6.53 13.44 -8.66
C ILE A 109 -6.96 14.26 -7.46
N THR A 110 -8.01 13.86 -6.74
CA THR A 110 -8.51 14.62 -5.59
C THR A 110 -7.45 14.76 -4.50
N LEU A 111 -6.76 13.66 -4.15
CA LEU A 111 -5.70 13.67 -3.15
C LEU A 111 -4.46 14.43 -3.65
N ALA A 112 -4.08 14.29 -4.91
CA ALA A 112 -2.96 15.03 -5.49
C ALA A 112 -3.20 16.54 -5.50
N VAL A 113 -4.41 17.00 -5.84
CA VAL A 113 -4.76 18.43 -5.78
C VAL A 113 -4.72 18.95 -4.34
N ALA A 114 -5.32 18.23 -3.40
CA ALA A 114 -5.28 18.61 -1.98
C ALA A 114 -3.84 18.65 -1.45
N ASN A 115 -3.03 17.65 -1.81
CA ASN A 115 -1.62 17.59 -1.43
C ASN A 115 -0.80 18.72 -2.07
N PHE A 116 -1.04 19.04 -3.35
CA PHE A 116 -0.37 20.16 -4.01
C PHE A 116 -0.64 21.49 -3.29
N ILE A 117 -1.90 21.75 -2.92
CA ILE A 117 -2.27 22.93 -2.14
C ILE A 117 -1.55 22.93 -0.79
N LYS A 118 -1.52 21.79 -0.09
CA LYS A 118 -0.82 21.64 1.19
C LYS A 118 0.68 21.92 1.06
N LEU A 119 1.32 21.38 0.03
CA LEU A 119 2.75 21.55 -0.25
C LEU A 119 3.12 23.01 -0.56
N MET A 120 2.26 23.71 -1.29
CA MET A 120 2.50 25.12 -1.65
C MET A 120 2.25 26.08 -0.48
N LEU A 121 1.19 25.85 0.31
CA LEU A 121 0.78 26.80 1.36
C LEU A 121 1.48 26.57 2.70
N PHE A 122 1.67 25.31 3.10
CA PHE A 122 2.17 24.96 4.44
C PHE A 122 3.63 24.56 4.41
N ASP A 123 4.00 23.61 3.53
CA ASP A 123 5.37 23.10 3.49
C ASP A 123 6.32 24.03 2.72
N LYS A 124 5.77 24.91 1.87
CA LYS A 124 6.50 25.87 1.03
C LYS A 124 7.62 25.23 0.21
N VAL A 125 7.35 24.05 -0.33
CA VAL A 125 8.33 23.31 -1.15
C VAL A 125 8.29 23.80 -2.59
N GLY A 126 9.44 23.73 -3.29
CA GLY A 126 9.55 24.14 -4.68
C GLY A 126 8.58 23.40 -5.60
N ILE A 127 8.05 24.11 -6.60
CA ILE A 127 6.98 23.62 -7.49
C ILE A 127 7.30 22.28 -8.17
N MET A 128 8.56 22.07 -8.58
CA MET A 128 8.97 20.85 -9.25
C MET A 128 8.91 19.63 -8.33
N VAL A 129 9.28 19.80 -7.05
CA VAL A 129 9.15 18.75 -6.03
C VAL A 129 7.67 18.50 -5.74
N SER A 130 6.87 19.56 -5.62
CA SER A 130 5.43 19.42 -5.39
C SER A 130 4.74 18.64 -6.53
N LEU A 131 5.07 18.94 -7.79
CA LEU A 131 4.59 18.20 -8.95
C LEU A 131 5.07 16.75 -8.95
N THR A 132 6.33 16.51 -8.57
CA THR A 132 6.89 15.15 -8.44
C THR A 132 6.07 14.32 -7.45
N VAL A 133 5.86 14.82 -6.24
CA VAL A 133 5.10 14.12 -5.19
C VAL A 133 3.65 13.87 -5.63
N CYS A 134 3.00 14.85 -6.26
CA CYS A 134 1.61 14.73 -6.70
C CYS A 134 1.45 13.75 -7.87
N ALA A 135 2.34 13.77 -8.85
CA ALA A 135 2.35 12.82 -9.96
C ALA A 135 2.60 11.39 -9.46
N THR A 136 3.58 11.22 -8.56
CA THR A 136 3.83 9.95 -7.89
C THR A 136 2.59 9.46 -7.15
N MET A 137 1.91 10.32 -6.38
CA MET A 137 0.72 9.95 -5.61
C MET A 137 -0.38 9.35 -6.49
N ILE A 138 -0.66 9.95 -7.66
CA ILE A 138 -1.67 9.43 -8.60
C ILE A 138 -1.31 8.02 -9.06
N ILE A 139 -0.06 7.82 -9.52
CA ILE A 139 0.40 6.52 -10.03
C ILE A 139 0.40 5.48 -8.91
N THR A 140 0.88 5.84 -7.73
CA THR A 140 0.91 4.98 -6.55
C THR A 140 -0.50 4.53 -6.15
N ILE A 141 -1.49 5.42 -6.13
CA ILE A 141 -2.88 5.07 -5.78
C ILE A 141 -3.48 4.10 -6.80
N ILE A 142 -3.19 4.29 -8.10
CA ILE A 142 -3.63 3.37 -9.16
C ILE A 142 -3.01 1.99 -8.95
N CYS A 143 -1.69 1.91 -8.75
CA CYS A 143 -1.01 0.66 -8.47
C CYS A 143 -1.51 -0.01 -7.19
N ALA A 144 -1.73 0.77 -6.13
CA ALA A 144 -2.21 0.28 -4.85
C ALA A 144 -3.60 -0.37 -4.95
N LYS A 145 -4.54 0.30 -5.63
CA LYS A 145 -5.88 -0.26 -5.86
C LYS A 145 -5.87 -1.44 -6.81
N PHE A 146 -4.97 -1.45 -7.79
CA PHE A 146 -4.75 -2.62 -8.64
C PHE A 146 -4.28 -3.83 -7.81
N VAL A 147 -3.23 -3.68 -7.00
CA VAL A 147 -2.74 -4.75 -6.12
C VAL A 147 -3.82 -5.17 -5.11
N GLY A 148 -4.42 -4.21 -4.41
CA GLY A 148 -5.43 -4.48 -3.39
C GLY A 148 -6.68 -5.18 -3.93
N SER A 149 -7.06 -4.93 -5.18
CA SER A 149 -8.22 -5.58 -5.79
C SER A 149 -7.92 -6.93 -6.44
N THR A 150 -6.71 -7.14 -6.94
CA THR A 150 -6.35 -8.37 -7.66
C THR A 150 -5.77 -9.45 -6.74
N LEU A 151 -4.95 -9.08 -5.77
CA LEU A 151 -4.27 -10.02 -4.88
C LEU A 151 -5.24 -10.96 -4.14
N PRO A 152 -6.37 -10.50 -3.56
CA PRO A 152 -7.32 -11.39 -2.89
C PRO A 152 -8.02 -12.37 -3.84
N ILE A 153 -8.30 -11.92 -5.07
CA ILE A 153 -8.97 -12.78 -6.08
C ILE A 153 -8.02 -13.87 -6.57
N LEU A 154 -6.76 -13.52 -6.83
CA LEU A 154 -5.73 -14.47 -7.19
C LEU A 154 -5.50 -15.50 -6.08
N ALA A 155 -5.43 -15.04 -4.83
CA ALA A 155 -5.27 -15.91 -3.66
C ALA A 155 -6.39 -16.96 -3.57
N LYS A 156 -7.66 -16.52 -3.70
CA LYS A 156 -8.82 -17.42 -3.72
C LYS A 156 -8.70 -18.45 -4.84
N ARG A 157 -8.25 -18.04 -6.02
CA ARG A 157 -8.13 -18.92 -7.19
C ARG A 157 -7.11 -20.05 -6.98
N VAL A 158 -5.99 -19.75 -6.33
CA VAL A 158 -4.93 -20.74 -6.06
C VAL A 158 -5.18 -21.54 -4.77
N GLY A 159 -6.32 -21.32 -4.10
CA GLY A 159 -6.72 -22.05 -2.90
C GLY A 159 -6.21 -21.46 -1.57
N PHE A 160 -5.60 -20.27 -1.58
CA PHE A 160 -5.24 -19.55 -0.36
C PHE A 160 -6.43 -18.77 0.20
N ASP A 161 -6.46 -18.60 1.52
CA ASP A 161 -7.43 -17.75 2.20
C ASP A 161 -7.17 -16.27 1.86
N PRO A 162 -8.09 -15.58 1.15
CA PRO A 162 -7.93 -14.18 0.78
C PRO A 162 -7.80 -13.24 1.99
N ALA A 163 -8.33 -13.62 3.14
CA ALA A 163 -8.23 -12.85 4.37
C ALA A 163 -6.82 -12.88 4.98
N VAL A 164 -5.97 -13.83 4.59
CA VAL A 164 -4.55 -13.86 4.97
C VAL A 164 -3.73 -12.89 4.09
N MET A 165 -4.16 -12.69 2.84
CA MET A 165 -3.55 -11.75 1.88
C MET A 165 -3.92 -10.30 2.14
N ALA A 166 -4.34 -10.00 3.37
CA ALA A 166 -4.89 -8.72 3.76
C ALA A 166 -3.85 -7.61 3.89
N SER A 167 -4.26 -6.52 4.54
CA SER A 167 -3.59 -5.22 4.57
C SER A 167 -2.07 -5.28 4.74
N PRO A 168 -1.47 -6.09 5.64
CA PRO A 168 -0.02 -6.05 5.86
C PRO A 168 0.84 -6.46 4.65
N PHE A 169 0.43 -7.50 3.91
CA PHE A 169 1.13 -7.93 2.69
C PHE A 169 0.95 -6.91 1.56
N ILE A 170 -0.26 -6.40 1.42
CA ILE A 170 -0.58 -5.37 0.42
C ILE A 170 0.26 -4.13 0.68
N THR A 171 0.31 -3.63 1.92
CA THR A 171 1.12 -2.47 2.27
C THR A 171 2.59 -2.70 1.92
N THR A 172 3.17 -3.87 2.24
CA THR A 172 4.58 -4.14 1.88
C THR A 172 4.83 -4.11 0.37
N ILE A 173 3.94 -4.69 -0.43
CA ILE A 173 4.06 -4.68 -1.91
C ILE A 173 3.89 -3.25 -2.43
N VAL A 174 2.89 -2.54 -1.92
CA VAL A 174 2.59 -1.17 -2.35
C VAL A 174 3.68 -0.20 -1.92
N ASP A 175 4.32 -0.40 -0.77
CA ASP A 175 5.47 0.38 -0.30
C ASP A 175 6.62 0.30 -1.31
N ALA A 176 6.99 -0.92 -1.71
CA ALA A 176 8.02 -1.15 -2.71
C ALA A 176 7.69 -0.47 -4.04
N ILE A 177 6.44 -0.63 -4.52
CA ILE A 177 5.98 0.03 -5.76
C ILE A 177 6.01 1.55 -5.61
N SER A 178 5.55 2.08 -4.48
CA SER A 178 5.47 3.52 -4.20
C SER A 178 6.85 4.15 -4.27
N LEU A 179 7.85 3.52 -3.65
CA LEU A 179 9.24 4.00 -3.70
C LEU A 179 9.81 3.96 -5.12
N VAL A 180 9.63 2.85 -5.84
CA VAL A 180 10.13 2.73 -7.21
C VAL A 180 9.49 3.79 -8.11
N VAL A 181 8.17 3.95 -8.04
CA VAL A 181 7.44 4.99 -8.79
C VAL A 181 7.94 6.38 -8.38
N TYR A 182 8.09 6.63 -7.08
CA TYR A 182 8.51 7.93 -6.57
C TYR A 182 9.87 8.35 -7.11
N PHE A 183 10.87 7.49 -6.99
CA PHE A 183 12.21 7.83 -7.44
C PHE A 183 12.33 7.85 -8.96
N LYS A 184 11.57 7.02 -9.69
CA LYS A 184 11.52 7.11 -11.16
C LYS A 184 10.89 8.43 -11.63
N VAL A 185 9.80 8.87 -11.00
CA VAL A 185 9.17 10.16 -11.31
C VAL A 185 10.09 11.32 -10.92
N ALA A 186 10.77 11.23 -9.77
CA ALA A 186 11.75 12.21 -9.35
C ALA A 186 12.90 12.34 -10.36
N GLY A 187 13.46 11.23 -10.85
CA GLY A 187 14.51 11.30 -11.87
C GLY A 187 14.04 11.89 -13.20
N LEU A 188 12.79 11.64 -13.59
CA LEU A 188 12.22 12.22 -14.81
C LEU A 188 11.93 13.73 -14.70
N ILE A 189 11.47 14.20 -13.54
CA ILE A 189 11.03 15.59 -13.35
C ILE A 189 12.15 16.49 -12.84
N LEU A 190 12.98 15.98 -11.92
CA LEU A 190 14.03 16.74 -11.24
C LEU A 190 15.43 16.47 -11.82
N GLY A 191 15.59 15.44 -12.66
CA GLY A 191 16.88 15.07 -13.23
C GLY A 191 17.86 14.48 -12.22
N VAL A 192 17.34 13.81 -11.18
CA VAL A 192 18.11 13.19 -10.08
C VAL A 192 18.19 11.67 -10.15
#